data_AF-A0A948J5Z5-F1
#
_entry.id   AF-A0A948J5Z5-F1
#
_cell.length_a   1.000
_cell.length_b   1.000
_cell.length_c   1.000
_cell.angle_alpha   90.00
_cell.angle_beta   90.00
_cell.angle_gamma   90.00
#
_symmetry.space_group_name_H-M   'P 1'
#
loop_
_entity.id
_entity.type
_entity.pdbx_description
1 polymer ?
#
loop_
_entity_poly.entity_id
_entity_poly.type
_entity_poly.pdbx_seq_one_letter_code
_entity_poly.pdbx_strand_id
1 'polypeptide(L)'
;MVTPSIGFPRAVTLTPPNPAGTTAPPGGGTSEAQEALASVPAVNSGTSAGNLRTQQNAQILQASMDVSIQSGNASLTLLYRTAIDRINEFLAPEFGPNAIATAEAPDNTPEATAARILSLSTAFYDAFAAQGKNKDKSPDALAQEFVNLIRGGFERGFGEAKDILSGLNVLGEDSPIEQGINQTYALVMKGYDDFLAGKLASATSPNPPAQNDSKDASAA
;
A
#
# COMPACT_ATOMS: atom_id res chain seq x y z
N MET A 1 63.96 25.81 -21.23
CA MET A 1 62.51 26.06 -21.21
C MET A 1 61.85 24.88 -21.92
N VAL A 2 61.22 23.99 -21.15
CA VAL A 2 60.67 22.71 -21.60
C VAL A 2 59.21 22.68 -21.17
N THR A 3 58.29 22.60 -22.12
CA THR A 3 56.84 22.48 -21.90
C THR A 3 56.43 21.01 -21.94
N PRO A 4 55.73 20.46 -20.93
CA PRO A 4 55.17 19.12 -21.02
C PRO A 4 53.76 19.16 -21.65
N SER A 5 53.59 18.32 -22.66
CA SER A 5 52.34 18.07 -23.38
C SER A 5 51.48 17.08 -22.58
N ILE A 6 50.27 17.47 -22.17
CA ILE A 6 49.32 16.62 -21.46
C ILE A 6 48.35 16.03 -22.47
N GLY A 7 48.42 14.71 -22.66
CA GLY A 7 47.53 13.94 -23.53
C GLY A 7 46.18 13.65 -22.89
N PHE A 8 45.10 13.84 -23.66
CA PHE A 8 43.74 13.47 -23.29
C PHE A 8 43.49 11.96 -23.48
N PRO A 9 42.79 11.27 -22.58
CA PRO A 9 42.40 9.87 -22.76
C PRO A 9 41.28 9.70 -23.80
N ARG A 10 41.36 8.60 -24.55
CA ARG A 10 40.51 8.22 -25.69
C ARG A 10 39.10 7.79 -25.25
N ALA A 11 38.13 8.05 -26.12
CA ALA A 11 36.72 7.69 -25.98
C ALA A 11 36.50 6.18 -25.80
N VAL A 12 35.62 5.83 -24.86
CA VAL A 12 35.09 4.48 -24.64
C VAL A 12 33.93 4.24 -25.60
N THR A 13 34.11 3.37 -26.59
CA THR A 13 33.03 2.88 -27.44
C THR A 13 32.30 1.72 -26.76
N LEU A 14 31.02 1.92 -26.46
CA LEU A 14 30.11 0.89 -25.93
C LEU A 14 29.62 0.00 -27.08
N THR A 15 29.99 -1.27 -27.06
CA THR A 15 29.49 -2.30 -27.98
C THR A 15 28.24 -2.97 -27.38
N PRO A 16 27.13 -3.13 -28.12
CA PRO A 16 25.92 -3.78 -27.62
C PRO A 16 26.08 -5.32 -27.56
N PRO A 17 25.42 -6.02 -26.62
CA PRO A 17 25.46 -7.48 -26.57
C PRO A 17 24.55 -8.10 -27.64
N ASN A 18 25.12 -8.98 -28.46
CA ASN A 18 24.42 -9.83 -29.42
C ASN A 18 23.86 -11.09 -28.73
N PRO A 19 22.61 -11.54 -29.00
CA PRO A 19 22.04 -12.72 -28.37
C PRO A 19 22.16 -13.95 -29.27
N ALA A 20 22.96 -14.95 -28.89
CA ALA A 20 22.79 -16.36 -29.26
C ALA A 20 23.95 -17.19 -28.69
N GLY A 21 23.62 -18.17 -27.84
CA GLY A 21 24.60 -19.06 -27.21
C GLY A 21 23.93 -20.30 -26.64
N THR A 22 23.38 -21.11 -27.54
CA THR A 22 22.91 -22.48 -27.30
C THR A 22 24.06 -23.38 -26.84
N THR A 23 23.94 -24.05 -25.70
CA THR A 23 24.43 -25.44 -25.48
C THR A 23 23.75 -26.07 -24.25
N ALA A 24 22.96 -27.11 -24.47
CA ALA A 24 22.48 -28.04 -23.44
C ALA A 24 22.88 -29.47 -23.87
N PRO A 25 23.21 -30.40 -22.95
CA PRO A 25 23.58 -31.77 -23.26
C PRO A 25 22.36 -32.71 -23.40
N PRO A 26 22.51 -33.93 -23.97
CA PRO A 26 21.40 -34.72 -24.49
C PRO A 26 20.92 -35.88 -23.59
N GLY A 27 19.70 -36.36 -23.88
CA GLY A 27 19.11 -37.66 -23.47
C GLY A 27 18.21 -37.56 -22.24
N GLY A 28 16.97 -38.06 -22.19
CA GLY A 28 16.14 -38.87 -23.08
C GLY A 28 15.07 -39.55 -22.19
N GLY A 29 13.77 -39.42 -22.53
CA GLY A 29 12.68 -40.08 -21.78
C GLY A 29 11.28 -39.50 -22.05
N THR A 30 10.58 -40.12 -23.02
CA THR A 30 9.11 -40.34 -23.12
C THR A 30 8.17 -39.19 -22.70
N SER A 31 7.63 -38.37 -23.62
CA SER A 31 6.37 -38.59 -24.38
C SER A 31 5.18 -39.00 -23.50
N GLU A 32 4.36 -38.02 -23.07
CA GLU A 32 2.90 -38.11 -22.80
C GLU A 32 2.35 -36.81 -22.12
N ALA A 33 2.46 -35.64 -22.75
CA ALA A 33 1.78 -34.44 -22.23
C ALA A 33 1.57 -33.31 -23.28
N GLN A 34 1.46 -33.64 -24.56
CA GLN A 34 1.47 -32.63 -25.62
C GLN A 34 0.25 -32.72 -26.52
N GLU A 35 -0.96 -32.69 -25.94
CA GLU A 35 -2.18 -32.58 -26.77
C GLU A 35 -3.43 -31.99 -26.06
N ALA A 36 -3.26 -31.08 -25.09
CA ALA A 36 -4.42 -30.47 -24.41
C ALA A 36 -4.27 -28.98 -24.04
N LEU A 37 -3.60 -28.16 -24.86
CA LEU A 37 -3.52 -26.70 -24.64
C LEU A 37 -4.09 -25.84 -25.78
N ALA A 38 -4.91 -26.42 -26.65
CA ALA A 38 -5.60 -25.69 -27.71
C ALA A 38 -7.03 -25.30 -27.28
N SER A 39 -7.16 -24.32 -26.39
CA SER A 39 -8.32 -23.39 -26.29
C SER A 39 -8.24 -22.51 -25.05
N VAL A 40 -7.44 -21.44 -25.11
CA VAL A 40 -7.63 -20.28 -24.25
C VAL A 40 -8.06 -19.11 -25.15
N PRO A 41 -9.29 -18.58 -25.02
CA PRO A 41 -9.68 -17.40 -25.78
C PRO A 41 -8.80 -16.22 -25.35
N ALA A 42 -8.29 -15.48 -26.32
CA ALA A 42 -7.47 -14.31 -26.11
C ALA A 42 -8.22 -13.29 -25.25
N VAL A 43 -7.79 -13.12 -23.99
CA VAL A 43 -8.19 -11.99 -23.16
C VAL A 43 -7.56 -10.75 -23.78
N ASN A 44 -8.42 -9.92 -24.38
CA ASN A 44 -8.08 -8.61 -24.92
C ASN A 44 -7.50 -7.73 -23.80
N SER A 45 -6.17 -7.75 -23.65
CA SER A 45 -5.44 -7.06 -22.58
C SER A 45 -5.28 -5.55 -22.86
N GLY A 46 -5.84 -5.05 -23.96
CA GLY A 46 -5.80 -3.62 -24.34
C GLY A 46 -6.79 -2.75 -23.56
N THR A 47 -7.90 -3.32 -23.07
CA THR A 47 -8.98 -2.55 -22.42
C THR A 47 -8.70 -2.22 -20.96
N SER A 48 -7.81 -2.96 -20.29
CA SER A 48 -7.64 -2.85 -18.81
C SER A 48 -6.69 -1.73 -18.37
N ALA A 49 -5.60 -1.50 -19.10
CA ALA A 49 -4.60 -0.49 -18.71
C ALA A 49 -5.07 0.95 -18.99
N GLY A 50 -5.80 1.16 -20.10
CA GLY A 50 -6.40 2.45 -20.43
C GLY A 50 -7.47 2.86 -19.42
N ASN A 51 -8.38 1.93 -19.10
CA ASN A 51 -9.46 2.16 -18.13
C ASN A 51 -8.93 2.43 -16.72
N LEU A 52 -7.87 1.73 -16.28
CA LEU A 52 -7.27 1.98 -14.96
C LEU A 52 -6.65 3.38 -14.88
N ARG A 53 -5.98 3.85 -15.94
CA ARG A 53 -5.45 5.22 -15.97
C ARG A 53 -6.54 6.27 -15.95
N THR A 54 -7.62 6.07 -16.71
CA THR A 54 -8.78 6.98 -16.70
C THR A 54 -9.40 7.05 -15.31
N GLN A 55 -9.58 5.91 -14.62
CA GLN A 55 -10.07 5.87 -13.24
C GLN A 55 -9.12 6.56 -12.24
N GLN A 56 -7.81 6.37 -12.38
CA GLN A 56 -6.83 7.02 -11.51
C GLN A 56 -6.84 8.54 -11.70
N ASN A 57 -6.87 9.02 -12.94
CA ASN A 57 -6.94 10.45 -13.26
C ASN A 57 -8.22 11.08 -12.70
N ALA A 58 -9.33 10.36 -12.76
CA ALA A 58 -10.59 10.78 -12.17
C ALA A 58 -10.51 10.96 -10.65
N GLN A 59 -9.92 9.99 -9.95
CA GLN A 59 -9.74 10.06 -8.50
C GLN A 59 -8.86 11.23 -8.09
N ILE A 60 -7.80 11.53 -8.86
CA ILE A 60 -6.94 12.69 -8.61
C ILE A 60 -7.73 14.00 -8.74
N LEU A 61 -8.57 14.13 -9.77
CA LEU A 61 -9.41 15.33 -9.95
C LEU A 61 -10.43 15.48 -8.82
N GLN A 62 -11.05 14.38 -8.38
CA GLN A 62 -12.00 14.37 -7.27
C GLN A 62 -11.31 14.76 -5.95
N ALA A 63 -10.17 14.14 -5.63
CA ALA A 63 -9.40 14.47 -4.43
C ALA A 63 -8.92 15.93 -4.44
N SER A 64 -8.48 16.42 -5.59
CA SER A 64 -8.07 17.83 -5.75
C SER A 64 -9.25 18.79 -5.54
N MET A 65 -10.45 18.41 -6.00
CA MET A 65 -11.68 19.14 -5.75
C MET A 65 -12.06 19.13 -4.26
N ASP A 66 -12.00 17.97 -3.59
CA ASP A 66 -12.32 17.84 -2.17
C ASP A 66 -11.38 18.67 -1.30
N VAL A 67 -10.08 18.67 -1.60
CA VAL A 67 -9.09 19.54 -0.95
C VAL A 67 -9.41 21.02 -1.22
N SER A 68 -9.81 21.36 -2.45
CA SER A 68 -10.21 22.74 -2.78
C SER A 68 -11.45 23.18 -1.99
N ILE A 69 -12.41 22.27 -1.77
CA ILE A 69 -13.60 22.52 -0.94
C ILE A 69 -13.19 22.70 0.53
N GLN A 70 -12.38 21.79 1.06
CA GLN A 70 -11.92 21.83 2.45
C GLN A 70 -11.05 23.06 2.75
N SER A 71 -10.29 23.54 1.77
CA SER A 71 -9.48 24.77 1.86
C SER A 71 -10.25 26.06 1.51
N GLY A 72 -11.55 25.97 1.19
CA GLY A 72 -12.40 27.13 0.89
C GLY A 72 -12.18 27.77 -0.49
N ASN A 73 -11.48 27.10 -1.42
CA ASN A 73 -11.15 27.64 -2.75
C ASN A 73 -12.29 27.42 -3.77
N ALA A 74 -13.39 28.17 -3.61
CA ALA A 74 -14.61 28.02 -4.40
C ALA A 74 -14.41 28.17 -5.92
N SER A 75 -13.52 29.07 -6.36
CA SER A 75 -13.21 29.27 -7.78
C SER A 75 -12.55 28.04 -8.39
N LEU A 76 -11.60 27.43 -7.66
CA LEU A 76 -10.93 26.21 -8.09
C LEU A 76 -11.89 25.01 -8.08
N THR A 77 -12.78 24.92 -7.09
CA THR A 77 -13.86 23.91 -7.07
C THR A 77 -14.76 24.01 -8.31
N LEU A 78 -15.14 25.22 -8.74
CA LEU A 78 -15.97 25.41 -9.94
C LEU A 78 -15.25 25.00 -11.22
N LEU A 79 -13.94 25.28 -11.30
CA LEU A 79 -13.09 24.83 -12.40
C LEU A 79 -13.03 23.30 -12.45
N TYR A 80 -12.82 22.62 -11.32
CA TYR A 80 -12.80 21.15 -11.26
C TYR A 80 -14.14 20.54 -11.67
N ARG A 81 -15.27 21.08 -11.20
CA ARG A 81 -16.62 20.64 -11.64
C ARG A 81 -16.78 20.76 -13.16
N THR A 82 -16.44 21.93 -13.70
CA THR A 82 -16.55 22.19 -15.14
C THR A 82 -15.65 21.26 -15.95
N ALA A 83 -14.42 21.00 -15.46
CA ALA A 83 -13.50 20.07 -16.11
C ALA A 83 -14.05 18.64 -16.12
N ILE A 84 -14.58 18.16 -14.99
CA ILE A 84 -15.19 16.83 -14.87
C ILE A 84 -16.40 16.69 -15.81
N ASP A 85 -17.28 17.70 -15.86
CA ASP A 85 -18.45 17.71 -16.74
C ASP A 85 -18.05 17.60 -18.22
N ARG A 86 -17.05 18.39 -18.65
CA ARG A 86 -16.55 18.36 -20.03
C ARG A 86 -15.87 17.04 -20.38
N ILE A 87 -15.17 16.40 -19.44
CA ILE A 87 -14.56 15.09 -19.68
C ILE A 87 -15.66 14.02 -19.80
N ASN A 88 -16.71 14.08 -18.96
CA ASN A 88 -17.86 13.18 -19.06
C ASN A 88 -18.59 13.34 -20.40
N GLU A 89 -18.78 14.58 -20.89
CA GLU A 89 -19.35 14.85 -22.20
C GLU A 89 -18.50 14.22 -23.32
N PHE A 90 -17.18 14.34 -23.25
CA PHE A 90 -16.28 13.82 -24.27
C PHE A 90 -16.22 12.28 -24.28
N LEU A 91 -16.32 11.64 -23.12
CA LEU A 91 -16.24 10.18 -22.97
C LEU A 91 -17.61 9.48 -23.12
N ALA A 92 -18.72 10.23 -23.07
CA ALA A 92 -20.07 9.70 -23.16
C ALA A 92 -20.37 8.80 -24.39
N PRO A 93 -19.84 9.08 -25.60
CA PRO A 93 -20.12 8.25 -26.79
C PRO A 93 -19.61 6.81 -26.67
N GLU A 94 -18.55 6.58 -25.89
CA GLU A 94 -17.92 5.26 -25.75
C GLU A 94 -18.27 4.60 -24.41
N PHE A 95 -18.45 5.38 -23.34
CA PHE A 95 -18.59 4.86 -21.98
C PHE A 95 -19.94 5.20 -21.32
N GLY A 96 -20.82 5.91 -22.01
CA GLY A 96 -22.12 6.33 -21.49
C GLY A 96 -22.05 7.59 -20.60
N PRO A 97 -23.22 8.10 -20.15
CA PRO A 97 -23.27 9.26 -19.25
C PRO A 97 -22.54 8.96 -17.94
N ASN A 98 -21.87 9.97 -17.38
CA ASN A 98 -20.96 9.80 -16.24
C ASN A 98 -19.91 8.72 -16.51
N ALA A 99 -19.30 8.77 -17.70
CA ALA A 99 -18.23 7.87 -18.13
C ALA A 99 -17.09 7.77 -17.11
N ILE A 100 -16.76 8.89 -16.49
CA ILE A 100 -15.98 8.94 -15.27
C ILE A 100 -16.95 8.76 -14.12
N ALA A 101 -17.45 7.54 -13.96
CA ALA A 101 -18.15 7.18 -12.75
C ALA A 101 -17.15 7.44 -11.63
N THR A 102 -17.54 8.24 -10.65
CA THR A 102 -16.84 8.36 -9.39
C THR A 102 -16.75 6.94 -8.85
N ALA A 103 -15.62 6.25 -9.09
CA ALA A 103 -15.22 5.18 -8.21
C ALA A 103 -15.35 5.79 -6.82
N GLU A 104 -16.24 5.23 -5.98
CA GLU A 104 -16.52 5.71 -4.63
C GLU A 104 -15.19 6.22 -4.06
N ALA A 105 -15.10 7.54 -3.86
CA ALA A 105 -13.86 8.14 -3.42
C ALA A 105 -13.43 7.36 -2.18
N PRO A 106 -12.14 6.97 -2.06
CA PRO A 106 -11.70 6.25 -0.88
C PRO A 106 -12.19 6.99 0.36
N ASP A 107 -12.82 6.28 1.29
CA ASP A 107 -13.25 6.90 2.54
C ASP A 107 -12.00 7.47 3.22
N ASN A 108 -11.92 8.81 3.21
CA ASN A 108 -10.82 9.60 3.74
C ASN A 108 -11.21 10.24 5.09
N THR A 109 -12.27 9.74 5.73
CA THR A 109 -12.54 10.10 7.12
C THR A 109 -11.33 9.73 7.99
N PRO A 110 -11.13 10.44 9.12
CA PRO A 110 -10.07 10.10 10.06
C PRO A 110 -10.14 8.63 10.51
N GLU A 111 -11.34 8.10 10.70
CA GLU A 111 -11.59 6.72 11.12
C GLU A 111 -11.15 5.71 10.06
N ALA A 112 -11.58 5.89 8.80
CA ALA A 112 -11.22 4.99 7.72
C ALA A 112 -9.72 5.02 7.42
N THR A 113 -9.12 6.21 7.50
CA THR A 113 -7.68 6.39 7.33
C THR A 113 -6.90 5.71 8.45
N ALA A 114 -7.28 5.93 9.71
CA ALA A 114 -6.66 5.29 10.87
C ALA A 114 -6.80 3.76 10.80
N ALA A 115 -7.97 3.25 10.43
CA ALA A 115 -8.20 1.82 10.26
C ALA A 115 -7.27 1.20 9.20
N ARG A 116 -7.05 1.91 8.09
CA ARG A 116 -6.13 1.46 7.02
C ARG A 116 -4.68 1.43 7.50
N ILE A 117 -4.24 2.44 8.25
CA ILE A 117 -2.90 2.50 8.86
C ILE A 117 -2.70 1.37 9.87
N LEU A 118 -3.67 1.17 10.77
CA LEU A 118 -3.62 0.13 11.79
C LEU A 118 -3.59 -1.26 11.16
N SER A 119 -4.47 -1.51 10.18
CA SER A 119 -4.51 -2.79 9.43
C SER A 119 -3.16 -3.08 8.77
N LEU A 120 -2.61 -2.12 8.03
CA LEU A 120 -1.34 -2.28 7.34
C LEU A 120 -0.19 -2.52 8.32
N SER A 121 -0.06 -1.68 9.34
CA SER A 121 1.09 -1.72 10.25
C SER A 121 1.06 -2.94 11.18
N THR A 122 -0.11 -3.33 11.69
CA THR A 122 -0.23 -4.47 12.60
C THR A 122 -0.16 -5.83 11.90
N ALA A 123 -0.45 -5.89 10.59
CA ALA A 123 -0.31 -7.11 9.79
C ALA A 123 1.12 -7.69 9.77
N PHE A 124 2.13 -6.87 10.07
CA PHE A 124 3.53 -7.32 10.14
C PHE A 124 3.88 -8.05 11.44
N TYR A 125 2.97 -8.15 12.41
CA TYR A 125 3.27 -8.72 13.73
C TYR A 125 3.81 -10.14 13.65
N ASP A 126 3.15 -11.04 12.91
CA ASP A 126 3.55 -12.44 12.83
C ASP A 126 4.89 -12.60 12.10
N ALA A 127 5.10 -11.80 11.06
CA ALA A 127 6.38 -11.75 10.35
C ALA A 127 7.52 -11.23 11.25
N PHE A 128 7.24 -10.25 12.11
CA PHE A 128 8.18 -9.75 13.11
C PHE A 128 8.49 -10.84 14.16
N ALA A 129 7.46 -11.55 14.65
CA ALA A 129 7.61 -12.65 15.60
C ALA A 129 8.49 -13.80 15.05
N ALA A 130 8.35 -14.12 13.76
CA ALA A 130 9.09 -15.20 13.10
C ALA A 130 10.59 -14.90 12.91
N GLN A 131 11.05 -13.67 13.12
CA GLN A 131 12.46 -13.31 12.95
C GLN A 131 13.34 -14.05 13.95
N GLY A 132 14.50 -14.55 13.48
CA GLY A 132 15.42 -15.34 14.32
C GLY A 132 15.81 -14.66 15.64
N LYS A 133 16.03 -13.35 15.62
CA LYS A 133 16.36 -12.52 16.79
C LYS A 133 15.23 -12.39 17.84
N ASN A 134 14.02 -12.80 17.49
CA ASN A 134 12.82 -12.63 18.29
C ASN A 134 12.32 -13.96 18.89
N LYS A 135 12.92 -15.10 18.52
CA LYS A 135 12.46 -16.44 18.92
C LYS A 135 12.50 -16.70 20.43
N ASP A 136 13.44 -16.08 21.13
CA ASP A 136 13.64 -16.29 22.58
C ASP A 136 12.95 -15.21 23.43
N LYS A 137 12.22 -14.27 22.81
CA LYS A 137 11.52 -13.20 23.53
C LYS A 137 10.22 -13.74 24.14
N SER A 138 9.87 -13.24 25.32
CA SER A 138 8.54 -13.50 25.87
C SER A 138 7.47 -12.84 24.98
N PRO A 139 6.22 -13.38 24.97
CA PRO A 139 5.12 -12.78 24.21
C PRO A 139 4.92 -11.29 24.52
N ASP A 140 5.04 -10.90 25.79
CA ASP A 140 4.86 -9.51 26.23
C ASP A 140 5.97 -8.60 25.71
N ALA A 141 7.23 -9.03 25.84
CA ALA A 141 8.37 -8.26 25.36
C ALA A 141 8.34 -8.11 23.83
N LEU A 142 7.93 -9.16 23.12
CA LEU A 142 7.78 -9.16 21.68
C LEU A 142 6.70 -8.17 21.22
N ALA A 143 5.52 -8.21 21.85
CA ALA A 143 4.42 -7.30 21.55
C ALA A 143 4.81 -5.84 21.82
N GLN A 144 5.46 -5.57 22.94
CA GLN A 144 5.86 -4.21 23.30
C GLN A 144 6.95 -3.67 22.36
N GLU A 145 7.95 -4.48 22.01
CA GLU A 145 9.00 -4.06 21.06
C GLU A 145 8.43 -3.82 19.65
N PHE A 146 7.53 -4.68 19.19
CA PHE A 146 6.85 -4.48 17.90
C PHE A 146 6.06 -3.18 17.87
N VAL A 147 5.21 -2.95 18.89
CA VAL A 147 4.38 -1.75 18.96
C VAL A 147 5.23 -0.49 19.04
N ASN A 148 6.31 -0.51 19.83
CA ASN A 148 7.26 0.61 19.90
C ASN A 148 7.90 0.90 18.54
N LEU A 149 8.27 -0.14 17.78
CA LEU A 149 8.87 0.02 16.46
C LEU A 149 7.88 0.66 15.46
N ILE A 150 6.67 0.12 15.34
CA ILE A 150 5.69 0.65 14.38
C ILE A 150 5.18 2.03 14.79
N ARG A 151 5.05 2.30 16.09
CA ARG A 151 4.67 3.62 16.63
C ARG A 151 5.72 4.66 16.29
N GLY A 152 7.00 4.38 16.53
CA GLY A 152 8.08 5.31 16.17
C GLY A 152 8.19 5.53 14.66
N GLY A 153 7.89 4.51 13.84
CA GLY A 153 7.79 4.66 12.39
C GLY A 153 6.62 5.57 11.97
N PHE A 154 5.46 5.36 12.57
CA PHE A 154 4.26 6.17 12.33
C PHE A 154 4.46 7.63 12.74
N GLU A 155 4.98 7.90 13.95
CA GLU A 155 5.21 9.27 14.44
C GLU A 155 6.18 10.04 13.53
N ARG A 156 7.24 9.39 13.06
CA ARG A 156 8.18 9.98 12.10
C ARG A 156 7.48 10.34 10.79
N GLY A 157 6.79 9.38 10.18
CA GLY A 157 6.10 9.59 8.91
C GLY A 157 4.97 10.63 9.02
N PHE A 158 4.27 10.66 10.16
CA PHE A 158 3.25 11.66 10.45
C PHE A 158 3.85 13.07 10.56
N GLY A 159 4.97 13.21 11.29
CA GLY A 159 5.68 14.48 11.39
C GLY A 159 6.14 14.99 10.01
N GLU A 160 6.80 14.15 9.23
CA GLU A 160 7.24 14.47 7.86
C GLU A 160 6.07 14.87 6.96
N ALA A 161 4.95 14.14 7.02
CA ALA A 161 3.74 14.48 6.26
C ALA A 161 3.13 15.82 6.69
N LYS A 162 3.07 16.07 8.01
CA LYS A 162 2.58 17.34 8.57
C LYS A 162 3.45 18.52 8.14
N ASP A 163 4.77 18.34 8.13
CA ASP A 163 5.71 19.37 7.67
C ASP A 163 5.51 19.71 6.18
N ILE A 164 5.29 18.71 5.33
CA ILE A 164 4.96 18.92 3.91
C ILE A 164 3.67 19.74 3.79
N LEU A 165 2.60 19.35 4.48
CA LEU A 165 1.31 20.03 4.43
C LEU A 165 1.39 21.45 5.00
N SER A 166 2.20 21.66 6.04
CA SER A 166 2.51 23.01 6.53
C SER A 166 3.22 23.84 5.46
N GLY A 167 4.18 23.26 4.74
CA GLY A 167 4.87 23.91 3.62
C GLY A 167 3.96 24.24 2.43
N LEU A 168 2.87 23.49 2.25
CA LEU A 168 1.80 23.79 1.28
C LEU A 168 0.79 24.82 1.79
N ASN A 169 0.95 25.30 3.03
CA ASN A 169 0.11 26.31 3.66
C ASN A 169 -1.38 25.92 3.72
N VAL A 170 -1.66 24.61 3.85
CA VAL A 170 -3.03 24.04 4.00
C VAL A 170 -3.41 23.78 5.46
N LEU A 171 -2.45 23.95 6.38
CA LEU A 171 -2.65 23.84 7.83
C LEU A 171 -2.82 25.25 8.44
N GLY A 172 -3.59 25.36 9.53
CA GLY A 172 -3.93 26.63 10.16
C GLY A 172 -5.01 26.49 11.23
N GLU A 173 -5.13 27.50 12.10
CA GLU A 173 -6.25 27.59 13.05
C GLU A 173 -7.58 27.49 12.28
N ASP A 174 -8.45 26.59 12.73
CA ASP A 174 -9.73 26.22 12.10
C ASP A 174 -9.66 25.44 10.78
N SER A 175 -8.48 24.97 10.33
CA SER A 175 -8.36 24.10 9.15
C SER A 175 -9.02 22.73 9.39
N PRO A 176 -10.05 22.34 8.61
CA PRO A 176 -10.63 21.01 8.69
C PRO A 176 -9.61 19.90 8.36
N ILE A 177 -8.61 20.23 7.55
CA ILE A 177 -7.51 19.33 7.19
C ILE A 177 -6.64 19.06 8.42
N GLU A 178 -6.26 20.10 9.15
CA GLU A 178 -5.47 19.95 10.38
C GLU A 178 -6.23 19.17 11.45
N GLN A 179 -7.52 19.45 11.64
CA GLN A 179 -8.37 18.72 12.58
C GLN A 179 -8.46 17.23 12.22
N GLY A 180 -8.70 16.91 10.95
CA GLY A 180 -8.78 15.52 10.47
C GLY A 180 -7.47 14.76 10.63
N ILE A 181 -6.33 15.41 10.37
CA ILE A 181 -5.00 14.84 10.55
C ILE A 181 -4.73 14.55 12.03
N ASN A 182 -5.04 15.49 12.92
CA ASN A 182 -4.86 15.32 14.36
C ASN A 182 -5.78 14.21 14.92
N GLN A 183 -7.02 14.11 14.42
CA GLN A 183 -7.94 13.03 14.78
C GLN A 183 -7.44 11.67 14.29
N THR A 184 -6.91 11.59 13.06
CA THR A 184 -6.30 10.37 12.52
C THR A 184 -5.13 9.92 13.39
N TYR A 185 -4.26 10.85 13.80
CA TYR A 185 -3.15 10.56 14.71
C TYR A 185 -3.64 9.97 16.04
N ALA A 186 -4.60 10.62 16.68
CA ALA A 186 -5.15 10.16 17.96
C ALA A 186 -5.74 8.75 17.86
N LEU A 187 -6.48 8.46 16.78
CA LEU A 187 -7.07 7.15 16.54
C LEU A 187 -6.01 6.07 16.30
N VAL A 188 -4.95 6.38 15.55
CA VAL A 188 -3.84 5.44 15.32
C VAL A 188 -3.08 5.15 16.62
N MET A 189 -2.74 6.19 17.40
CA MET A 189 -2.05 6.01 18.67
C MET A 189 -2.87 5.15 19.64
N LYS A 190 -4.16 5.44 19.77
CA LYS A 190 -5.09 4.61 20.54
C LYS A 190 -5.15 3.18 20.00
N GLY A 191 -5.23 2.99 18.69
CA GLY A 191 -5.26 1.67 18.08
C GLY A 191 -4.01 0.84 18.35
N TYR A 192 -2.83 1.49 18.46
CA TYR A 192 -1.61 0.81 18.90
C TYR A 192 -1.65 0.40 20.37
N ASP A 193 -2.19 1.25 21.25
CA ASP A 193 -2.38 0.91 22.65
C ASP A 193 -3.38 -0.26 22.80
N ASP A 194 -4.49 -0.22 22.08
CA ASP A 194 -5.52 -1.27 22.07
C ASP A 194 -4.94 -2.61 21.56
N PHE A 195 -4.15 -2.57 20.48
CA PHE A 195 -3.48 -3.76 19.94
C PHE A 195 -2.49 -4.36 20.95
N LEU A 196 -1.68 -3.53 21.61
CA LEU A 196 -0.74 -3.97 22.62
C LEU A 196 -1.48 -4.63 23.79
N ALA A 197 -2.51 -3.97 24.32
CA ALA A 197 -3.34 -4.49 25.41
C ALA A 197 -3.96 -5.84 25.04
N GLY A 198 -4.46 -5.99 23.82
CA GLY A 198 -4.98 -7.26 23.31
C GLY A 198 -3.94 -8.39 23.28
N LYS A 199 -2.70 -8.10 22.89
CA LYS A 199 -1.61 -9.09 22.91
C LYS A 199 -1.19 -9.50 24.32
N LEU A 200 -1.11 -8.55 25.25
CA LEU A 200 -0.77 -8.81 26.66
C LEU A 200 -1.86 -9.62 27.39
N ALA A 201 -3.14 -9.32 27.13
CA ALA A 201 -4.26 -10.09 27.68
C ALA A 201 -4.27 -11.54 27.17
N SER A 202 -3.93 -11.74 25.89
CA SER A 202 -3.84 -13.07 25.28
C SER A 202 -2.69 -13.91 25.84
N ALA A 203 -1.61 -13.28 26.29
CA ALA A 203 -0.48 -13.97 26.92
C ALA A 203 -0.79 -14.46 28.36
N THR A 204 -1.81 -13.90 29.00
CA THR A 204 -2.17 -14.19 30.41
C THR A 204 -3.25 -15.29 30.54
N SER A 205 -3.94 -15.66 29.46
CA SER A 205 -4.92 -16.75 29.48
C SER A 205 -4.22 -18.11 29.25
N PRO A 206 -4.11 -19.00 30.24
CA PRO A 206 -3.62 -20.35 30.01
C PRO A 206 -4.70 -21.14 29.25
N ASN A 207 -4.27 -21.81 28.19
CA ASN A 207 -5.07 -22.80 27.45
C ASN A 207 -5.74 -23.77 28.44
N PRO A 208 -7.05 -24.08 28.34
CA PRO A 208 -7.65 -25.12 29.18
C PRO A 208 -6.94 -26.45 28.89
N PRO A 209 -6.70 -27.30 29.90
CA PRO A 209 -6.06 -28.58 29.66
C PRO A 209 -6.91 -29.40 28.68
N ALA A 210 -6.25 -29.97 27.68
CA ALA A 210 -6.83 -30.93 26.76
C ALA A 210 -7.62 -31.97 27.57
N GLN A 211 -8.92 -32.07 27.31
CA GLN A 211 -9.73 -33.18 27.77
C GLN A 211 -9.13 -34.46 27.19
N ASN A 212 -8.31 -35.11 28.00
CA ASN A 212 -7.93 -36.49 27.80
C ASN A 212 -9.19 -37.32 28.06
N ASP A 213 -9.97 -37.57 27.01
CA ASP A 213 -11.01 -38.60 27.00
C ASP A 213 -10.33 -39.97 27.12
N SER A 214 -9.92 -40.30 28.35
CA SER A 214 -9.64 -41.65 28.79
C SER A 214 -10.96 -42.41 28.86
N LYS A 215 -11.47 -42.80 27.69
CA LYS A 215 -12.53 -43.79 27.60
C LYS A 215 -11.89 -45.16 27.67
N ASP A 216 -11.67 -45.64 28.90
CA ASP A 216 -11.71 -47.07 29.13
C ASP A 216 -12.31 -47.43 30.49
N ALA A 217 -13.19 -48.43 30.43
CA ALA A 217 -13.70 -49.31 31.48
C ALA A 217 -14.27 -48.73 32.79
N SER A 218 -15.58 -48.93 33.01
CA SER A 218 -16.10 -49.99 33.91
C SER A 218 -17.57 -49.78 34.34
N ALA A 219 -18.32 -50.89 34.31
CA ALA A 219 -19.51 -51.22 35.11
C ALA A 219 -20.87 -50.58 34.73
N ALA A 220 -21.71 -51.35 34.02
CA ALA A 220 -22.84 -52.11 34.60
C ALA A 220 -23.54 -52.93 33.51
#